data_AF-A0A951YE64-F1
#
_entry.id   AF-A0A951YE64-F1
#
_cell.length_a   1.000
_cell.length_b   1.000
_cell.length_c   1.000
_cell.angle_alpha   90.00
_cell.angle_beta   90.00
_cell.angle_gamma   90.00
#
_symmetry.space_group_name_H-M   'P 1'
#
loop_
_entity.id
_entity.type
_entity.pdbx_description
1 polymer ?
#
loop_
_entity_poly.entity_id
_entity_poly.type
_entity_poly.pdbx_seq_one_letter_code
_entity_poly.pdbx_strand_id
1 'polypeptide(L)'
;MDDKPTRKRDLLKRLNDNYRVVFIDDESLEEVLSFRLTMRKLYIIISTLFVLVAVATVSIVVLTPVKYYIPGYAGGKTRLEVVKLKQNVDSLSDLVAAQEKYQENLRAVITGNMKTPLDTTMLDLKKTRQEEINSLLPASGEMMKQAARSVKKDKDLERKAGNK
;
A
#
# COMPACT_ATOMS: atom_id res chain seq x y z
N MET A 1 -67.78 -24.75 -25.29
CA MET A 1 -66.67 -24.08 -24.58
C MET A 1 -65.86 -23.35 -25.63
N ASP A 2 -66.16 -22.06 -25.83
CA ASP A 2 -65.57 -21.24 -26.88
C ASP A 2 -64.18 -20.76 -26.47
N ASP A 3 -63.14 -21.32 -27.09
CA ASP A 3 -61.75 -20.93 -26.90
C ASP A 3 -61.50 -19.62 -27.67
N LYS A 4 -61.71 -18.47 -27.00
CA LYS A 4 -61.42 -17.15 -27.57
C LYS A 4 -59.93 -17.09 -27.93
N PRO A 5 -59.56 -16.76 -29.19
CA PRO A 5 -58.15 -16.65 -29.56
C PRO A 5 -57.50 -15.54 -28.73
N THR A 6 -56.63 -15.97 -27.81
CA THR A 6 -55.88 -15.08 -26.94
C THR A 6 -54.99 -14.18 -27.81
N ARG A 7 -55.29 -12.88 -27.89
CA ARG A 7 -54.53 -11.85 -28.66
C ARG A 7 -53.00 -11.95 -28.56
N LYS A 8 -52.47 -12.47 -27.44
CA LYS A 8 -51.03 -12.67 -27.21
C LYS A 8 -50.40 -13.65 -28.22
N ARG A 9 -51.14 -14.68 -28.65
CA ARG A 9 -50.65 -15.67 -29.62
C ARG A 9 -50.42 -15.05 -31.00
N ASP A 10 -51.27 -14.14 -31.43
CA ASP A 10 -51.12 -13.45 -32.72
C ASP A 10 -49.93 -12.48 -32.74
N LEU A 11 -49.66 -11.80 -31.62
CA LEU A 11 -48.53 -10.87 -31.55
C LEU A 11 -47.17 -11.59 -31.51
N LEU A 12 -47.11 -12.76 -30.87
CA LEU A 12 -45.91 -13.61 -30.87
C LEU A 12 -45.66 -14.22 -32.26
N LYS A 13 -46.72 -14.53 -33.00
CA LYS A 13 -46.62 -15.05 -34.38
C LYS A 13 -46.02 -13.98 -35.31
N ARG A 14 -46.50 -12.74 -35.23
CA ARG A 14 -45.97 -11.58 -35.97
C ARG A 14 -44.50 -11.29 -35.68
N LEU A 15 -44.07 -11.47 -34.43
CA LEU A 15 -42.67 -11.23 -34.06
C LEU A 15 -41.71 -12.29 -34.63
N ASN A 16 -42.23 -13.46 -35.00
CA ASN A 16 -41.47 -14.57 -35.57
C ASN A 16 -41.50 -14.61 -37.11
N ASP A 17 -42.11 -13.61 -37.76
CA ASP A 17 -42.10 -13.49 -39.21
C ASP A 17 -40.68 -13.21 -39.72
N ASN A 18 -40.33 -13.83 -40.85
CA ASN A 18 -39.01 -13.73 -41.45
C ASN A 18 -38.97 -12.55 -42.41
N TYR A 19 -38.22 -11.51 -42.07
CA TYR A 19 -37.99 -10.38 -42.96
C TYR A 19 -36.67 -10.58 -43.71
N ARG A 20 -36.67 -10.24 -45.00
CA ARG A 20 -35.46 -10.21 -45.83
C ARG A 20 -35.03 -8.76 -45.97
N VAL A 21 -33.85 -8.44 -45.46
CA VAL A 21 -33.19 -7.15 -45.69
C VAL A 21 -32.14 -7.41 -46.77
N VAL A 22 -32.23 -6.66 -47.87
CA VAL A 22 -31.28 -6.73 -48.99
C VAL A 22 -30.62 -5.37 -49.10
N PHE A 23 -29.30 -5.35 -49.14
CA PHE A 23 -28.50 -4.19 -49.49
C PHE A 23 -28.14 -4.31 -50.97
N ILE A 24 -28.61 -3.36 -51.75
CA ILE A 24 -28.39 -3.29 -53.19
C ILE A 24 -27.43 -2.12 -53.43
N ASP A 25 -26.43 -2.33 -54.29
CA ASP A 25 -25.55 -1.24 -54.74
C ASP A 25 -26.32 -0.31 -55.69
N ASP A 26 -26.22 1.00 -55.49
CA ASP A 26 -27.02 1.96 -56.26
C ASP A 26 -26.52 2.13 -57.70
N GLU A 27 -25.23 1.85 -57.96
CA GLU A 27 -24.61 2.04 -59.28
C GLU A 27 -24.73 0.79 -60.15
N SER A 28 -24.51 -0.40 -59.58
CA SER A 28 -24.62 -1.67 -60.34
C SER A 28 -25.98 -2.37 -60.20
N LEU A 29 -26.84 -1.94 -59.28
CA LEU A 29 -28.09 -2.61 -58.89
C LEU A 29 -27.89 -4.09 -58.50
N GLU A 30 -26.66 -4.50 -58.17
CA GLU A 30 -26.36 -5.85 -57.72
C GLU A 30 -26.66 -6.00 -56.21
N GLU A 31 -27.20 -7.17 -55.85
CA GLU A 31 -27.44 -7.52 -54.44
C GLU A 31 -26.10 -7.82 -53.74
N VAL A 32 -25.55 -6.85 -53.02
CA VAL A 32 -24.26 -7.00 -52.33
C VAL A 32 -24.39 -7.90 -51.10
N LEU A 33 -25.53 -7.83 -50.40
CA LEU A 33 -25.69 -8.51 -49.12
C LEU A 33 -27.17 -8.76 -48.81
N SER A 34 -27.56 -10.02 -48.57
CA SER A 34 -28.92 -10.37 -48.16
C SER A 34 -28.94 -11.08 -46.80
N PHE A 35 -29.68 -10.51 -45.85
CA PHE A 35 -29.85 -11.07 -44.51
C PHE A 35 -31.31 -11.42 -44.26
N ARG A 36 -31.54 -12.62 -43.72
CA ARG A 36 -32.87 -13.03 -43.20
C ARG A 36 -32.92 -12.77 -41.70
N LEU A 37 -33.54 -11.65 -41.33
CA LEU A 37 -33.67 -11.19 -39.96
C LEU A 37 -35.13 -11.31 -39.53
N THR A 38 -35.38 -12.00 -38.42
CA THR A 38 -36.66 -11.97 -37.73
C THR A 38 -36.67 -10.77 -36.79
N MET A 39 -37.84 -10.18 -36.51
CA MET A 39 -37.95 -9.04 -35.57
C MET A 39 -37.33 -9.35 -34.19
N ARG A 40 -37.39 -10.62 -33.74
CA ARG A 40 -36.70 -11.10 -32.52
C ARG A 40 -35.18 -10.98 -32.60
N LYS A 41 -34.56 -11.33 -33.74
CA LYS A 41 -33.10 -11.28 -33.91
C LYS A 41 -32.61 -9.84 -33.91
N LEU A 42 -33.33 -8.94 -34.57
CA LEU A 42 -33.03 -7.51 -34.55
C LEU A 42 -33.10 -6.95 -33.12
N TYR A 43 -34.13 -7.30 -32.35
CA TYR A 43 -34.24 -6.90 -30.95
C TYR A 43 -33.05 -7.40 -30.11
N ILE A 44 -32.63 -8.66 -30.29
CA ILE A 44 -31.47 -9.22 -29.57
C ILE A 44 -30.17 -8.47 -29.94
N ILE A 45 -29.95 -8.15 -31.21
CA ILE A 45 -28.76 -7.40 -31.66
C ILE A 45 -28.74 -6.01 -31.02
N ILE A 46 -29.84 -5.26 -31.10
CA ILE A 46 -29.96 -3.92 -30.52
C ILE A 46 -29.78 -3.98 -29.00
N SER A 47 -30.41 -4.95 -28.33
CA SER A 47 -30.30 -5.14 -26.88
C SER A 47 -28.87 -5.47 -26.48
N THR A 48 -28.19 -6.34 -27.20
CA THR A 48 -26.79 -6.71 -26.93
C THR A 48 -25.88 -5.49 -27.13
N LEU A 49 -26.08 -4.71 -28.19
CA LEU A 49 -25.33 -3.49 -28.45
C LEU A 49 -25.55 -2.45 -27.33
N PHE A 50 -26.80 -2.26 -26.91
CA PHE A 50 -27.13 -1.35 -25.81
C PHE A 50 -26.45 -1.75 -24.49
N VAL A 51 -26.52 -3.04 -24.13
CA VAL A 51 -25.84 -3.57 -22.93
C VAL A 51 -24.33 -3.40 -23.05
N LEU A 52 -23.74 -3.69 -24.22
CA LEU A 52 -22.31 -3.54 -24.46
C LEU A 52 -21.86 -2.08 -24.28
N VAL A 53 -22.61 -1.11 -24.84
CA VAL A 53 -22.33 0.32 -24.68
C VAL A 53 -22.51 0.76 -23.23
N ALA A 54 -23.54 0.28 -22.53
CA ALA A 54 -23.75 0.58 -21.12
C ALA A 54 -22.59 0.06 -20.26
N VAL A 55 -22.17 -1.19 -20.45
CA VAL A 55 -21.03 -1.79 -19.74
C VAL A 55 -19.74 -1.06 -20.06
N ALA A 56 -19.50 -0.72 -21.33
CA ALA A 56 -18.33 0.07 -21.74
C ALA A 56 -18.34 1.45 -21.06
N THR A 57 -19.48 2.13 -21.03
CA THR A 57 -19.63 3.45 -20.39
C THR A 57 -19.36 3.37 -18.90
N VAL A 58 -19.94 2.38 -18.20
CA VAL A 58 -19.68 2.17 -16.76
C VAL A 58 -18.22 1.83 -16.52
N SER A 59 -17.62 0.96 -17.33
CA SER A 59 -16.20 0.61 -17.23
C SER A 59 -15.32 1.84 -17.42
N ILE A 60 -15.61 2.68 -18.41
CA ILE A 60 -14.92 3.95 -18.65
C ILE A 60 -15.07 4.87 -17.44
N VAL A 61 -16.27 5.03 -16.88
CA VAL A 61 -16.51 5.88 -15.70
C VAL A 61 -15.78 5.38 -14.44
N VAL A 62 -15.65 4.06 -14.27
CA VAL A 62 -14.95 3.47 -13.12
C VAL A 62 -13.43 3.60 -13.26
N LEU A 63 -12.90 3.39 -14.46
CA LEU A 63 -11.47 3.51 -14.80
C LEU A 63 -11.02 4.97 -14.88
N THR A 64 -11.91 5.88 -15.31
CA THR A 64 -11.61 7.31 -15.40
C THR A 64 -11.84 7.97 -14.05
N PRO A 65 -10.92 8.83 -13.56
CA PRO A 65 -11.03 9.44 -12.25
C PRO A 65 -12.12 10.54 -12.12
N VAL A 66 -13.16 10.55 -12.96
CA VAL A 66 -14.28 11.53 -12.86
C VAL A 66 -15.02 11.39 -11.52
N LYS A 67 -15.13 10.19 -10.95
CA LYS A 67 -15.74 9.98 -9.62
C LYS A 67 -15.00 10.69 -8.47
N TYR A 68 -13.71 11.00 -8.64
CA TYR A 68 -12.92 11.74 -7.64
C TYR A 68 -13.17 13.26 -7.71
N TYR A 69 -13.89 13.74 -8.72
CA TYR A 69 -14.30 15.14 -8.83
C TYR A 69 -15.57 15.46 -8.04
N ILE A 70 -16.30 14.46 -7.54
CA ILE A 70 -17.40 14.68 -6.59
C ILE A 70 -16.79 14.77 -5.19
N PRO A 71 -16.66 15.97 -4.59
CA PRO A 71 -16.19 16.10 -3.21
C PRO A 71 -17.18 15.36 -2.29
N GLY A 72 -16.73 14.28 -1.65
CA GLY A 72 -17.54 13.43 -0.76
C GLY A 72 -17.45 11.92 -1.01
N TYR A 73 -17.07 11.48 -2.22
CA TYR A 73 -16.82 10.06 -2.50
C TYR A 73 -15.36 9.70 -2.23
N ALA A 74 -15.09 9.03 -1.10
CA ALA A 74 -13.87 8.33 -0.66
C ALA A 74 -12.63 8.41 -1.59
N GLY A 75 -12.17 9.64 -1.83
CA GLY A 75 -11.31 9.91 -2.96
C GLY A 75 -10.17 10.79 -2.53
N GLY A 76 -9.03 10.18 -2.18
CA GLY A 76 -7.74 10.82 -1.87
C GLY A 76 -7.75 11.87 -0.75
N LYS A 77 -8.50 12.96 -0.95
CA LYS A 77 -8.74 14.10 -0.07
C LYS A 77 -9.35 13.69 1.28
N THR A 78 -10.38 12.84 1.31
CA THR A 78 -10.95 12.35 2.58
C THR A 78 -9.93 11.53 3.37
N ARG A 79 -9.11 10.71 2.69
CA ARG A 79 -8.02 9.97 3.36
C ARG A 79 -6.97 10.94 3.92
N LEU A 80 -6.65 12.01 3.19
CA LEU A 80 -5.74 13.06 3.66
C LEU A 80 -6.28 13.78 4.90
N GLU A 81 -7.57 14.11 4.92
CA GLU A 81 -8.24 14.76 6.05
C GLU A 81 -8.30 13.84 7.27
N VAL A 82 -8.64 12.56 7.09
CA VAL A 82 -8.63 11.57 8.17
C VAL A 82 -7.22 11.37 8.74
N VAL A 83 -6.18 11.35 7.88
CA VAL A 83 -4.79 11.25 8.33
C VAL A 83 -4.39 12.49 9.14
N LYS A 84 -4.72 13.71 8.67
CA LYS A 84 -4.44 14.95 9.40
C LYS A 84 -5.18 15.00 10.74
N LEU A 85 -6.45 14.60 10.77
CA LEU A 85 -7.24 14.56 11.99
C LEU A 85 -6.67 13.55 12.98
N LYS A 86 -6.29 12.34 12.51
CA LYS A 86 -5.63 11.33 13.33
C LYS A 86 -4.33 11.85 13.94
N GLN A 87 -3.48 12.52 13.15
CA GLN A 87 -2.23 13.10 13.66
C GLN A 87 -2.47 14.12 14.78
N ASN A 88 -3.50 14.97 14.64
CA ASN A 88 -3.85 15.95 15.66
C ASN A 88 -4.38 15.29 16.93
N VAL A 89 -5.21 14.24 16.79
CA VAL A 89 -5.73 13.46 17.93
C VAL A 89 -4.61 12.71 18.64
N ASP A 90 -3.70 12.07 17.90
CA ASP A 90 -2.54 11.36 18.45
C ASP A 90 -1.66 12.34 19.25
N SER A 91 -1.37 13.52 18.68
CA SER A 91 -0.61 14.58 19.36
C SER A 91 -1.28 15.05 20.66
N LEU A 92 -2.61 15.21 20.65
CA LEU A 92 -3.35 15.61 21.84
C LEU A 92 -3.38 14.51 22.89
N SER A 93 -3.52 13.25 22.46
CA SER A 93 -3.49 12.08 23.34
C SER A 93 -2.16 11.97 24.08
N ASP A 94 -1.04 12.20 23.40
CA ASP A 94 0.29 12.19 24.02
C ASP A 94 0.45 13.28 25.08
N LEU A 95 -0.06 14.49 24.81
CA LEU A 95 -0.03 15.60 25.76
C LEU A 95 -0.87 15.30 27.01
N VAL A 96 -2.06 14.72 26.83
CA VAL A 96 -2.93 14.30 27.94
C VAL A 96 -2.24 13.22 28.78
N ALA A 97 -1.64 12.21 28.15
CA ALA A 97 -0.90 11.15 28.87
C ALA A 97 0.28 11.72 29.68
N ALA A 98 0.99 12.71 29.15
CA ALA A 98 2.05 13.40 29.87
C ALA A 98 1.50 14.20 31.07
N GLN A 99 0.35 14.86 30.91
CA GLN A 99 -0.31 15.61 31.98
C GLN A 99 -0.81 14.70 33.10
N GLU A 100 -1.38 13.53 32.77
CA GLU A 100 -1.83 12.55 33.75
C GLU A 100 -0.65 12.04 34.60
N LYS A 101 0.48 11.68 33.97
CA LYS A 101 1.71 11.30 34.68
C LYS A 101 2.23 12.42 35.57
N TYR A 102 2.17 13.67 35.12
CA TYR A 102 2.58 14.81 35.94
C TYR A 102 1.70 14.97 37.17
N GLN A 103 0.37 14.88 37.01
CA GLN A 103 -0.56 14.94 38.14
C GLN A 103 -0.37 13.75 39.11
N GLU A 104 -0.12 12.55 38.59
CA GLU A 104 0.16 11.37 39.40
C GLU A 104 1.45 11.55 40.21
N ASN A 105 2.53 12.01 39.56
CA ASN A 105 3.80 12.29 40.23
C ASN A 105 3.65 13.39 41.29
N LEU A 106 2.91 14.47 41.01
CA LEU A 106 2.63 15.51 42.00
C LEU A 106 1.88 14.96 43.21
N ARG A 107 0.83 14.15 42.98
CA ARG A 107 0.07 13.50 44.06
C ARG A 107 0.98 12.57 44.87
N ALA A 108 1.83 11.79 44.22
CA ALA A 108 2.77 10.86 44.86
C ALA A 108 3.82 11.59 45.72
N VAL A 109 4.36 12.72 45.24
CA VAL A 109 5.30 13.57 46.00
C VAL A 109 4.63 14.17 47.23
N ILE A 110 3.40 14.70 47.08
CA ILE A 110 2.66 15.31 48.21
C ILE A 110 2.26 14.27 49.26
N THR A 111 1.90 13.06 48.85
CA THR A 111 1.53 11.96 49.77
C THR A 111 2.74 11.18 50.31
N GLY A 112 3.96 11.53 49.90
CA GLY A 112 5.19 10.86 50.34
C GLY A 112 5.37 9.43 49.82
N ASN A 113 4.53 8.97 48.91
CA ASN A 113 4.51 7.59 48.42
C ASN A 113 5.23 7.49 47.07
N MET A 114 6.55 7.74 47.08
CA MET A 114 7.40 7.71 45.88
C MET A 114 7.62 6.25 45.43
N LYS A 115 6.95 5.83 44.34
CA LYS A 115 7.17 4.52 43.69
C LYS A 115 8.14 4.57 42.50
N THR A 116 8.61 5.75 42.12
CA THR A 116 9.55 5.95 41.00
C THR A 116 11.00 5.91 41.51
N PRO A 117 11.88 5.10 40.90
CA PRO A 117 13.30 5.13 41.23
C PRO A 117 13.87 6.51 40.87
N LEU A 118 14.54 7.16 41.82
CA LEU A 118 15.24 8.41 41.56
C LEU A 118 16.36 8.14 40.55
N ASP A 119 16.40 8.90 39.46
CA ASP A 119 17.45 8.86 38.42
C ASP A 119 18.79 9.45 38.90
N THR A 120 18.97 9.61 40.22
CA THR A 120 20.27 9.73 40.83
C THR A 120 20.84 8.32 40.95
N THR A 121 21.36 7.80 39.83
CA THR A 121 22.31 6.69 39.94
C THR A 121 23.45 7.16 40.83
N MET A 122 23.65 6.48 41.97
CA MET A 122 24.83 6.70 42.79
C MET A 122 26.05 6.45 41.90
N LEU A 123 26.90 7.47 41.71
CA LEU A 123 28.15 7.31 40.96
C LEU A 123 28.97 6.20 41.63
N ASP A 124 29.07 5.04 40.98
CA ASP A 124 29.97 3.97 41.38
C ASP A 124 31.40 4.36 40.97
N LEU A 125 32.06 5.10 41.87
CA LEU A 125 33.43 5.60 41.74
C LEU A 125 34.48 4.51 41.42
N LYS A 126 34.11 3.23 41.52
CA LYS A 126 34.98 2.10 41.21
C LYS A 126 35.10 1.81 39.71
N LYS A 127 34.05 2.07 38.91
CA LYS A 127 34.07 1.81 37.45
C LYS A 127 34.84 2.88 36.68
N THR A 128 34.67 4.15 37.03
CA THR A 128 35.34 5.28 36.35
C THR A 128 36.87 5.22 36.47
N ARG A 129 37.41 4.81 37.63
CA ARG A 129 38.87 4.67 37.81
C ARG A 129 39.49 3.58 36.93
N GLN A 130 38.75 2.51 36.65
CA GLN A 130 39.28 1.36 35.93
C GLN A 130 39.41 1.64 34.42
N GLU A 131 38.54 2.49 33.86
CA GLU A 131 38.58 2.89 32.45
C GLU A 131 39.72 3.86 32.15
N GLU A 132 40.05 4.78 33.07
CA GLU A 132 41.19 5.69 32.91
C GLU A 132 42.54 4.96 32.96
N ILE A 133 42.69 3.96 33.84
CA ILE A 133 43.95 3.19 33.97
C ILE A 133 44.22 2.34 32.73
N ASN A 134 43.18 1.83 32.06
CA ASN A 134 43.32 1.00 30.87
C ASN A 134 43.55 1.80 29.57
N SER A 135 43.29 3.10 29.59
CA SER A 135 43.40 3.99 28.42
C SER A 135 44.78 4.65 28.28
N LEU A 136 45.52 4.83 29.38
CA LEU A 136 46.76 5.63 29.40
C LEU A 136 48.05 4.82 29.26
N LEU A 137 47.99 3.48 29.24
CA LEU A 137 49.15 2.64 28.93
C LEU A 137 48.70 1.48 28.02
N PRO A 138 49.24 1.35 26.79
CA PRO A 138 49.07 0.10 26.04
C PRO A 138 49.68 -1.01 26.89
N ALA A 139 48.89 -2.05 27.18
CA ALA A 139 49.31 -3.19 27.97
C ALA A 139 50.71 -3.64 27.52
N SER A 140 51.70 -3.49 28.39
CA SER A 140 53.12 -3.70 28.10
C SER A 140 53.42 -5.06 27.47
N GLY A 141 52.53 -6.05 27.67
CA GLY A 141 52.58 -7.37 27.03
C GLY A 141 52.36 -7.38 25.51
N GLU A 142 51.59 -6.44 24.94
CA GLU A 142 51.35 -6.35 23.49
C GLU A 142 52.60 -5.81 22.76
N MET A 143 53.24 -4.78 23.34
CA MET A 143 54.48 -4.17 22.81
C MET A 143 55.65 -5.17 22.79
N MET A 144 55.76 -6.00 23.84
CA MET A 144 56.81 -7.03 23.93
C MET A 144 56.61 -8.14 22.90
N LYS A 145 55.36 -8.52 22.60
CA LYS A 145 55.05 -9.50 21.54
C LYS A 145 55.37 -8.96 20.14
N GLN A 146 55.12 -7.67 19.90
CA GLN A 146 55.46 -7.04 18.62
C GLN A 146 56.98 -6.92 18.44
N ALA A 147 57.71 -6.52 19.49
CA ALA A 147 59.18 -6.46 19.47
C ALA A 147 59.83 -7.84 19.29
N ALA A 148 59.30 -8.88 19.95
CA ALA A 148 59.80 -10.25 19.75
C ALA A 148 59.55 -10.76 18.31
N ARG A 149 58.45 -10.34 17.67
CA ARG A 149 58.14 -10.70 16.28
C ARG A 149 59.03 -9.97 15.28
N SER A 150 59.36 -8.69 15.49
CA SER A 150 60.30 -7.96 14.63
C SER A 150 61.71 -8.54 14.74
N VAL A 151 62.19 -8.81 15.96
CA VAL A 151 63.52 -9.43 16.18
C VAL A 151 63.62 -10.82 15.57
N LYS A 152 62.54 -11.63 15.62
CA LYS A 152 62.52 -12.95 14.98
C LYS A 152 62.56 -12.84 13.45
N LYS A 153 61.81 -11.89 12.88
CA LYS A 153 61.77 -11.63 11.43
C LYS A 153 63.13 -11.19 10.89
N ASP A 154 63.85 -10.36 11.63
CA ASP A 154 65.20 -9.91 11.23
C ASP A 154 66.24 -11.03 11.31
N LYS A 155 66.18 -11.89 12.34
CA LYS A 155 67.05 -13.08 12.42
C LYS A 155 66.80 -14.10 11.30
N ASP A 156 65.55 -14.25 10.87
CA ASP A 156 65.19 -15.13 9.76
C ASP A 156 65.65 -14.56 8.40
N LEU A 157 65.77 -13.23 8.28
CA LEU A 157 66.35 -12.54 7.12
C LEU A 157 67.88 -12.69 7.08
N GLU A 158 68.58 -12.54 8.20
CA GLU A 158 70.04 -12.77 8.26
C GLU A 158 70.41 -14.23 7.92
N ARG A 159 69.65 -15.21 8.40
CA ARG A 159 69.89 -16.63 8.08
C ARG A 159 69.70 -16.97 6.60
N LYS A 160 68.84 -16.23 5.89
CA LYS A 160 68.65 -16.40 4.44
C LYS A 160 69.73 -15.68 3.61
N ALA A 161 70.34 -14.62 4.14
CA ALA A 161 71.42 -13.90 3.47
C ALA A 161 72.80 -14.57 3.61
N GLY A 162 73.02 -15.38 4.67
CA GLY A 162 74.29 -16.05 4.95
C GLY A 162 74.51 -17.42 4.26
N ASN A 163 73.60 -17.87 3.40
CA ASN A 163 73.77 -19.11 2.63
C ASN A 163 73.76 -18.82 1.13
N LYS A 164 74.82 -18.16 0.66
CA LYS A 164 75.19 -18.05 -0.75
C LYS A 164 76.70 -18.01 -0.89
#